data_AF-A0A2R6FC17-F1
#
_entry.id   AF-A0A2R6FC17-F1
#
_cell.length_a   1.000
_cell.length_b   1.000
_cell.length_c   1.000
_cell.angle_alpha   90.00
_cell.angle_beta   90.00
_cell.angle_gamma   90.00
#
_symmetry.space_group_name_H-M   'P 1'
#
loop_
_entity.id
_entity.type
_entity.pdbx_description
1 polymer ?
#
loop_
_entity_poly.entity_id
_entity_poly.type
_entity_poly.pdbx_seq_one_letter_code
_entity_poly.pdbx_strand_id
1 'polypeptide(L)'
;MFEALPNAGSEEAVAIAAAIGTYLRREELAAASEDIDRGWEEPGRQWAFAGRMRGVGGRSVRVPEDCPTDPWTAAGRTDRMR
;
A
#
# COMPACT_ATOMS: atom_id res chain seq x y z
N MET A 1 -14.10 36.40 -5.29
CA MET A 1 -14.14 35.86 -6.66
C MET A 1 -13.18 34.69 -6.66
N PHE A 2 -13.67 33.45 -6.76
CA PHE A 2 -12.78 32.30 -6.89
C PHE A 2 -12.26 32.29 -8.32
N GLU A 3 -10.96 32.49 -8.48
CA GLU A 3 -10.29 32.30 -9.75
C GLU A 3 -10.43 30.82 -10.13
N ALA A 4 -10.97 30.55 -11.32
CA ALA A 4 -11.12 29.20 -11.80
C ALA A 4 -9.72 28.62 -12.06
N LEU A 5 -9.42 27.47 -11.45
CA LEU A 5 -8.16 26.77 -11.69
C LEU A 5 -8.01 26.44 -13.19
N PRO A 6 -6.79 26.50 -13.73
CA PRO A 6 -6.54 26.20 -15.13
C PRO A 6 -6.93 24.75 -15.44
N ASN A 7 -7.59 24.57 -16.60
CA ASN A 7 -7.91 23.25 -17.13
C ASN A 7 -6.71 22.69 -17.91
N ALA A 8 -6.53 21.36 -17.86
CA ALA A 8 -5.53 20.70 -18.69
C ALA A 8 -5.90 20.80 -20.18
N GLY A 9 -4.91 21.11 -21.00
CA GLY A 9 -5.05 21.00 -22.46
C GLY A 9 -5.14 19.54 -22.91
N SER A 10 -5.55 19.29 -24.15
CA SER A 10 -5.72 17.92 -24.66
C SER A 10 -4.45 17.08 -24.58
N GLU A 11 -3.29 17.65 -24.93
CA GLU A 11 -1.99 16.96 -24.85
C GLU A 11 -1.62 16.61 -23.41
N GLU A 12 -1.82 17.56 -22.49
CA GLU A 12 -1.58 17.36 -21.06
C GLU A 12 -2.53 16.30 -20.47
N ALA A 13 -3.81 16.34 -20.83
CA ALA A 13 -4.79 15.34 -20.40
C ALA A 13 -4.41 13.93 -20.88
N VAL A 14 -3.89 13.80 -22.10
CA VAL A 14 -3.38 12.52 -22.64
C VAL A 14 -2.15 12.05 -21.84
N ALA A 15 -1.21 12.94 -21.55
CA ALA A 15 -0.03 12.60 -20.75
C ALA A 15 -0.40 12.13 -19.33
N ILE A 16 -1.35 12.82 -18.69
CA ILE A 16 -1.87 12.43 -17.37
C ILE A 16 -2.55 11.05 -17.44
N ALA A 17 -3.41 10.83 -18.42
CA ALA A 17 -4.08 9.54 -18.60
C ALA A 17 -3.09 8.39 -18.84
N ALA A 18 -2.04 8.62 -19.63
CA ALA A 18 -0.98 7.65 -19.86
C ALA A 18 -0.18 7.32 -18.59
N ALA A 19 0.12 8.33 -17.77
CA ALA A 19 0.83 8.16 -16.50
C ALA A 19 0.00 7.33 -15.52
N ILE A 20 -1.30 7.64 -15.38
CA ILE A 20 -2.23 6.89 -14.53
C ILE A 20 -2.36 5.44 -15.04
N GLY A 21 -2.56 5.24 -16.35
CA GLY A 21 -2.67 3.90 -16.93
C GLY A 21 -1.41 3.06 -16.72
N THR A 22 -0.23 3.67 -16.83
CA THR A 22 1.05 3.01 -16.55
C THR A 22 1.16 2.61 -15.08
N TYR A 23 0.78 3.50 -14.16
CA TYR A 23 0.78 3.22 -12.73
C TYR A 23 -0.16 2.07 -12.37
N LEU A 24 -1.41 2.12 -12.84
CA LEU A 24 -2.39 1.06 -12.60
C LEU A 24 -1.93 -0.29 -13.19
N ARG A 25 -1.34 -0.29 -14.40
CA ARG A 25 -0.81 -1.51 -14.99
C ARG A 25 0.33 -2.11 -14.16
N ARG A 26 1.17 -1.25 -13.57
CA ARG A 26 2.23 -1.68 -12.65
C ARG A 26 1.67 -2.28 -11.37
N GLU A 27 0.64 -1.68 -10.78
CA GLU A 27 -0.05 -2.21 -9.60
C GLU A 27 -0.70 -3.56 -9.89
N GLU A 28 -1.39 -3.71 -11.02
CA GLU A 28 -1.99 -4.99 -11.46
C GLU A 28 -0.94 -6.11 -11.61
N LEU A 29 0.23 -5.79 -12.19
CA LEU A 29 1.34 -6.73 -12.31
C LEU A 29 1.96 -7.08 -10.95
N ALA A 30 2.02 -6.11 -10.03
CA ALA A 30 2.48 -6.35 -8.67
C ALA A 30 1.50 -7.26 -7.91
N ALA A 31 0.20 -6.98 -7.98
CA ALA A 31 -0.85 -7.81 -7.37
C ALA A 31 -0.87 -9.24 -7.94
N ALA A 32 -0.69 -9.40 -9.26
CA ALA A 32 -0.60 -10.71 -9.88
C ALA A 32 0.64 -11.53 -9.44
N SER A 33 1.66 -10.88 -8.89
CA SER A 33 2.85 -11.54 -8.33
C SER A 33 2.73 -11.91 -6.85
N GLU A 34 1.67 -11.47 -6.16
CA GLU A 34 1.45 -11.75 -4.73
C GLU A 34 0.89 -13.16 -4.46
N ASP A 35 0.72 -14.01 -5.47
CA ASP A 35 0.08 -15.33 -5.34
C ASP A 35 1.03 -16.44 -4.85
N ILE A 36 1.66 -16.23 -3.69
CA ILE A 36 1.88 -17.24 -2.65
C ILE A 36 1.90 -16.49 -1.31
N ASP A 37 0.77 -16.37 -0.60
CA ASP A 37 0.75 -15.86 0.77
C ASP A 37 1.52 -16.85 1.67
N ARG A 38 2.84 -16.68 1.75
CA ARG A 38 3.71 -17.39 2.70
C ARG A 38 3.57 -16.83 4.11
N GLY A 39 2.59 -15.97 4.34
CA GLY A 39 2.31 -15.40 5.64
C GLY A 39 3.47 -14.60 6.20
N TRP A 40 3.70 -14.70 7.50
CA TRP A 40 4.86 -14.06 8.14
C TRP A 40 6.17 -14.81 7.90
N GLU A 41 6.11 -16.04 7.38
CA GLU A 41 7.29 -16.83 7.02
C GLU A 41 8.01 -16.28 5.80
N GLU A 42 7.35 -15.43 5.01
CA GLU A 42 8.02 -14.68 3.95
C GLU A 42 9.07 -13.73 4.55
N PRO A 43 10.38 -13.96 4.28
CA PRO A 43 11.43 -13.11 4.81
C PRO A 43 11.22 -11.68 4.32
N GLY A 44 11.09 -10.71 5.24
CA GLY A 44 10.81 -9.32 4.86
C GLY A 44 9.44 -8.82 5.31
N ARG A 45 8.42 -9.67 5.22
CA ARG A 45 7.00 -9.22 5.27
C ARG A 45 6.61 -8.65 6.62
N GLN A 46 7.06 -9.27 7.71
CA GLN A 46 6.87 -8.78 9.08
C GLN A 46 7.51 -7.39 9.32
N TRP A 47 8.70 -7.15 8.77
CA TRP A 47 9.40 -5.86 8.93
C TRP A 47 8.79 -4.78 8.04
N ALA A 48 8.38 -5.13 6.82
CA ALA A 48 7.69 -4.22 5.92
C ALA A 48 6.35 -3.75 6.53
N PHE A 49 5.57 -4.67 7.09
CA PHE A 49 4.33 -4.33 7.80
C PHE A 49 4.60 -3.44 9.02
N ALA A 50 5.56 -3.81 9.88
CA ALA A 50 5.94 -3.00 11.04
C ALA A 50 6.41 -1.59 10.66
N GLY A 51 7.13 -1.45 9.54
CA GLY A 51 7.55 -0.17 8.97
C GLY A 51 6.37 0.70 8.55
N ARG A 52 5.37 0.12 7.85
CA ARG A 52 4.13 0.82 7.49
C ARG A 52 3.38 1.28 8.74
N MET A 53 3.23 0.41 9.74
CA MET A 53 2.55 0.77 10.99
C MET A 53 3.26 1.88 11.77
N ARG A 54 4.60 1.91 11.75
CA ARG A 54 5.38 3.03 12.32
C ARG A 54 5.11 4.34 11.58
N GLY A 55 5.02 4.32 10.25
CA GLY A 55 4.76 5.51 9.44
C GLY A 55 3.36 6.09 9.65
N VAL A 56 2.34 5.22 9.78
CA VAL A 56 0.94 5.64 9.94
C VAL A 56 0.58 5.94 11.39
N GLY A 57 1.00 5.09 12.33
CA GLY A 57 0.58 5.14 13.73
C GLY A 57 1.60 5.73 14.70
N GLY A 58 2.79 6.13 14.23
CA GLY A 58 3.86 6.70 15.07
C GLY A 58 4.52 5.74 16.06
N ARG A 59 4.07 4.47 16.12
CA ARG A 59 4.59 3.43 17.01
C ARG A 59 5.11 2.24 16.22
N SER A 60 6.26 1.70 16.64
CA SER A 60 6.72 0.40 16.14
C SER A 60 5.87 -0.71 16.76
N VAL A 61 5.56 -1.73 15.97
CA VAL A 61 4.81 -2.91 16.41
C VAL A 61 5.61 -4.16 16.06
N ARG A 62 5.65 -5.14 16.95
CA ARG A 62 6.15 -6.49 16.64
C ARG A 62 4.98 -7.37 16.26
N VAL A 63 5.09 -8.03 15.10
CA VAL A 63 4.08 -8.95 14.58
C VAL A 63 4.25 -10.31 15.27
N PRO A 64 3.27 -10.81 16.05
CA PRO A 64 3.30 -12.16 16.59
C PRO A 64 3.16 -13.22 15.49
N GLU A 65 3.65 -14.44 15.74
CA GLU A 65 3.53 -15.56 14.79
C GLU A 65 2.06 -15.90 14.47
N ASP A 66 1.17 -15.79 15.46
CA ASP A 66 -0.27 -16.05 15.32
C ASP A 66 -1.06 -14.88 14.69
N CYS A 67 -0.39 -13.82 14.22
CA CYS A 67 -1.06 -12.69 13.60
C CYS A 67 -1.69 -13.13 12.26
N PRO A 68 -2.92 -12.68 11.93
CA PRO A 68 -3.46 -12.84 10.59
C PRO A 68 -2.47 -12.33 9.53
N THR A 69 -2.24 -13.09 8.46
CA THR A 69 -1.27 -12.77 7.42
C THR A 69 -1.80 -11.71 6.46
N ASP A 70 -3.12 -11.56 6.35
CA ASP A 70 -3.77 -10.45 5.68
C ASP A 70 -3.45 -9.11 6.38
N PRO A 71 -2.81 -8.15 5.68
CA PRO A 71 -2.39 -6.88 6.28
C PRO A 71 -3.54 -6.03 6.83
N TRP A 72 -4.74 -6.11 6.22
CA TRP A 72 -5.89 -5.32 6.66
C TRP A 72 -6.45 -5.85 7.97
N THR A 73 -6.63 -7.17 8.07
CA THR A 73 -7.03 -7.86 9.29
C THR A 73 -5.98 -7.70 10.39
N ALA A 74 -4.70 -7.78 10.05
CA ALA A 74 -3.59 -7.54 10.99
C ALA A 74 -3.62 -6.12 11.55
N ALA A 75 -3.81 -5.10 10.70
CA ALA A 75 -3.89 -3.70 11.11
C ALA A 75 -5.04 -3.45 12.10
N GLY A 76 -6.20 -4.10 11.89
CA GLY A 76 -7.34 -4.04 12.82
C GLY A 76 -7.08 -4.68 14.20
N ARG A 77 -6.00 -5.45 14.36
CA ARG A 77 -5.60 -6.10 15.62
C ARG A 77 -4.31 -5.55 16.21
N THR A 78 -3.88 -4.37 15.76
CA THR A 78 -2.65 -3.74 16.23
C THR A 78 -2.65 -3.49 17.74
N ASP A 79 -3.82 -3.34 18.37
CA ASP A 79 -3.97 -3.25 19.83
C ASP A 79 -3.39 -4.47 20.57
N ARG A 80 -3.36 -5.64 19.93
CA ARG A 80 -2.79 -6.88 20.47
C ARG A 80 -1.31 -7.07 20.11
N MET A 81 -0.73 -6.17 19.32
CA MET A 81 0.69 -6.18 18.95
C MET A 81 1.48 -5.28 19.90
N ARG A 82 2.61 -5.80 20.41
CA ARG A 82 3.50 -5.09 21.34
C ARG A 82 4.79 -4.64 20.67
#